data_AF-A0AAX1K5U6-F1
#
_entry.id   AF-A0AAX1K5U6-F1
#
_cell.length_a   1.000
_cell.length_b   1.000
_cell.length_c   1.000
_cell.angle_alpha   90.00
_cell.angle_beta   90.00
_cell.angle_gamma   90.00
#
_symmetry.space_group_name_H-M   'P 1'
#
loop_
_entity.id
_entity.type
_entity.pdbx_description
1 polymer ?
#
loop_
_entity_poly.entity_id
_entity_poly.type
_entity_poly.pdbx_seq_one_letter_code
_entity_poly.pdbx_strand_id
1 'polypeptide(L)'
;MTLQRDDFEYDGLNSRDDLQVEMGNVVLPSSPAMAEQVTDIPAMYGNQFNGTDFTSRTISIPVSIYCADNQDAFNQIMHNLSGLLLSDDPSDNGKEYPLVFGFEPKVTYWGHITAISDPTPINTGMYDMTLTITFVQSDPLATLPQVETPLKNGLNTITVDGTARTAPVIQAIPKRDLKHIGFILNGGEYGLGPDSDEDQAVAVQPYTQVVNSDVLNTMAEWTNDANAIAQMKTAGKYIYQGEADSNRDTQVLMVKLVNGVKQYGSHQPDWYGPAVRFTGMTNSLTNYRVKTRIHHIKHSGTHNGRAMGRVEVLLLDPNGVTIGRFGLADSSGGGTPTCYLQITKPGGTFAGGDGKHETFYNGKGPSGSSSNGRDQKIKIKTGTTTKTVVKRSRNRRGKVTTRTIKKRVDKYLTVVNKEEKSALSTSWLELDLIKNGKVFSWSITQYYTSGSHNGQPCKDPKRFLIVHGTFVDRNSKYQSALGGIGGVFFKHSITEDDQKVGYENPYLSITHLDIYRVNDVAQDAPKYIANAGQEIVLNCETDSTTVGGKLASPIWSTDYPKLSPGVNSLTMIGDLDDAQITLKYLPRLL
;
A
#
# COMPACT_ATOMS: atom_id res chain seq x y z
N MET A 1 10.65 -3.58 -27.77
CA MET A 1 11.09 -4.05 -29.10
C MET A 1 9.86 -4.61 -29.79
N THR A 2 9.78 -4.55 -31.11
CA THR A 2 8.67 -5.15 -31.87
C THR A 2 9.06 -6.58 -32.20
N LEU A 3 8.28 -7.60 -31.79
CA LEU A 3 8.56 -9.00 -32.14
C LEU A 3 8.67 -9.16 -33.67
N GLN A 4 9.65 -9.94 -34.14
CA GLN A 4 9.68 -10.34 -35.54
C GLN A 4 8.60 -11.39 -35.79
N ARG A 5 8.11 -11.48 -37.04
CA ARG A 5 7.01 -12.38 -37.42
C ARG A 5 7.24 -13.84 -37.00
N ASP A 6 8.49 -14.28 -37.05
CA ASP A 6 8.91 -15.67 -36.86
C ASP A 6 9.48 -15.90 -35.44
N ASP A 7 9.11 -15.04 -34.49
CA ASP A 7 9.48 -15.14 -33.08
C ASP A 7 8.22 -15.28 -32.20
N PHE A 8 8.40 -15.80 -30.98
CA PHE A 8 7.42 -15.71 -29.90
C PHE A 8 8.06 -15.14 -28.64
N GLU A 9 7.23 -14.61 -27.74
CA GLU A 9 7.63 -14.14 -26.41
C GLU A 9 6.81 -14.88 -25.36
N TYR A 10 7.49 -15.50 -24.40
CA TYR A 10 6.87 -16.22 -23.28
C TYR A 10 7.43 -15.69 -21.96
N ASP A 11 6.56 -15.19 -21.08
CA ASP A 11 6.95 -14.54 -19.81
C ASP A 11 8.02 -13.44 -19.99
N GLY A 12 7.95 -12.71 -21.11
CA GLY A 12 8.93 -11.67 -21.46
C GLY A 12 10.25 -12.19 -22.04
N LEU A 13 10.44 -13.51 -22.21
CA LEU A 13 11.59 -14.11 -22.87
C LEU A 13 11.33 -14.24 -24.37
N ASN A 14 12.19 -13.66 -25.19
CA ASN A 14 12.12 -13.76 -26.64
C ASN A 14 12.73 -15.07 -27.14
N SER A 15 12.05 -15.73 -28.09
CA SER A 15 12.49 -17.02 -28.64
C SER A 15 13.89 -16.97 -29.26
N ARG A 16 14.20 -15.93 -30.01
CA ARG A 16 15.47 -15.80 -30.75
C ARG A 16 16.59 -15.26 -29.88
N ASP A 17 16.33 -14.17 -29.16
CA ASP A 17 17.35 -13.43 -28.41
C ASP A 17 17.70 -14.12 -27.08
N ASP A 18 16.70 -14.65 -26.37
CA ASP A 18 16.88 -15.23 -25.04
C ASP A 18 16.93 -16.76 -25.07
N LEU A 19 15.98 -17.39 -25.77
CA LEU A 19 15.89 -18.86 -25.83
C LEU A 19 16.79 -19.48 -26.91
N GLN A 20 17.35 -18.68 -27.82
CA GLN A 20 18.21 -19.12 -28.92
C GLN A 20 17.56 -20.17 -29.84
N VAL A 21 16.24 -20.03 -30.05
CA VAL A 21 15.44 -20.90 -30.93
C VAL A 21 14.70 -20.08 -31.98
N GLU A 22 14.60 -20.62 -33.19
CA GLU A 22 13.78 -20.03 -34.25
C GLU A 22 12.41 -20.72 -34.30
N MET A 23 11.34 -19.94 -34.31
CA MET A 23 9.98 -20.49 -34.36
C MET A 23 9.66 -20.97 -35.77
N GLY A 24 9.22 -22.21 -35.88
CA GLY A 24 8.64 -22.76 -37.11
C GLY A 24 7.21 -22.26 -37.34
N ASN A 25 6.55 -22.83 -38.35
CA ASN A 25 5.16 -22.46 -38.64
C ASN A 25 4.20 -22.99 -37.54
N VAL A 26 3.65 -22.09 -36.75
CA VAL A 26 2.63 -22.40 -35.74
C VAL A 26 1.25 -22.41 -36.39
N VAL A 27 0.55 -23.54 -36.30
CA VAL A 27 -0.86 -23.63 -36.70
C VAL A 27 -1.71 -23.59 -35.44
N LEU A 28 -2.38 -22.47 -35.21
CA LEU A 28 -3.27 -22.32 -34.05
C LEU A 28 -4.51 -23.20 -34.22
N PRO A 29 -4.89 -24.01 -33.21
CA PRO A 29 -6.11 -24.78 -33.26
C PRO A 29 -7.33 -23.84 -33.33
N SER A 30 -8.27 -24.14 -34.21
CA SER A 30 -9.47 -23.30 -34.43
C SER A 30 -10.50 -23.40 -33.31
N SER A 31 -10.39 -24.38 -32.41
CA SER A 31 -11.29 -24.59 -31.29
C SER A 31 -10.55 -25.27 -30.13
N PRO A 32 -10.98 -25.04 -28.87
CA PRO A 32 -10.52 -25.82 -27.73
C PRO A 32 -11.08 -27.25 -27.78
N ALA A 33 -10.58 -28.13 -26.91
CA ALA A 33 -11.14 -29.47 -26.79
C ALA A 33 -12.59 -29.43 -26.28
N MET A 34 -13.49 -30.14 -26.97
CA MET A 34 -14.93 -30.17 -26.71
C MET A 34 -15.35 -31.56 -26.22
N ALA A 35 -16.10 -31.64 -25.12
CA ALA A 35 -16.67 -32.87 -24.60
C ALA A 35 -18.20 -32.75 -24.53
N GLU A 36 -18.92 -33.63 -25.23
CA GLU A 36 -20.38 -33.62 -25.22
C GLU A 36 -20.95 -34.26 -23.96
N GLN A 37 -21.96 -33.60 -23.38
CA GLN A 37 -22.77 -34.13 -22.29
C GLN A 37 -24.05 -34.72 -22.88
N VAL A 38 -24.11 -36.04 -23.00
CA VAL A 38 -25.27 -36.76 -23.54
C VAL A 38 -25.80 -37.77 -22.54
N THR A 39 -27.11 -37.98 -22.53
CA THR A 39 -27.76 -39.04 -21.74
C THR A 39 -28.57 -39.96 -22.64
N ASP A 40 -28.31 -41.25 -22.55
CA ASP A 40 -29.11 -42.28 -23.23
C ASP A 40 -30.46 -42.42 -22.53
N ILE A 41 -31.55 -42.29 -23.30
CA ILE A 41 -32.90 -42.57 -22.79
C ILE A 41 -33.28 -44.00 -23.23
N PRO A 42 -33.43 -44.96 -22.31
CA PRO A 42 -33.74 -46.35 -22.66
C PRO A 42 -35.01 -46.47 -23.51
N ALA A 43 -34.94 -47.29 -24.56
CA ALA A 43 -36.03 -47.59 -25.50
C ALA A 43 -36.52 -46.43 -26.39
N MET A 44 -35.78 -45.30 -26.47
CA MET A 44 -35.98 -44.26 -27.49
C MET A 44 -34.84 -44.28 -28.52
N TYR A 45 -35.11 -43.90 -29.76
CA TYR A 45 -34.06 -43.67 -30.76
C TYR A 45 -33.37 -42.32 -30.47
N GLY A 46 -32.06 -42.34 -30.22
CA GLY A 46 -31.22 -41.16 -30.01
C GLY A 46 -30.98 -40.81 -28.53
N ASN A 47 -30.14 -39.81 -28.31
CA ASN A 47 -29.65 -39.40 -27.00
C ASN A 47 -30.12 -37.97 -26.70
N GLN A 48 -30.34 -37.64 -25.43
CA GLN A 48 -30.62 -36.28 -25.02
C GLN A 48 -29.31 -35.49 -24.92
N PHE A 49 -29.19 -34.41 -25.72
CA PHE A 49 -28.06 -33.48 -25.66
C PHE A 49 -28.27 -32.48 -24.52
N ASN A 50 -27.36 -32.50 -23.54
CA ASN A 50 -27.41 -31.65 -22.35
C ASN A 50 -26.40 -30.49 -22.39
N GLY A 51 -25.49 -30.47 -23.38
CA GLY A 51 -24.51 -29.40 -23.56
C GLY A 51 -23.15 -29.91 -24.03
N THR A 52 -22.19 -28.99 -24.11
CA THR A 52 -20.80 -29.28 -24.45
C THR A 52 -19.88 -28.53 -23.50
N ASP A 53 -18.93 -29.24 -22.89
CA ASP A 53 -17.87 -28.65 -22.10
C ASP A 53 -16.71 -28.24 -23.01
N PHE A 54 -16.33 -26.97 -22.93
CA PHE A 54 -15.11 -26.46 -23.58
C PHE A 54 -13.99 -26.48 -22.55
N THR A 55 -12.93 -27.24 -22.83
CA THR A 55 -11.79 -27.42 -21.93
C THR A 55 -10.57 -26.64 -22.43
N SER A 56 -9.36 -27.07 -22.06
CA SER A 56 -8.12 -26.40 -22.40
C SER A 56 -7.84 -26.38 -23.91
N ARG A 57 -7.04 -25.40 -24.35
CA ARG A 57 -6.50 -25.33 -25.70
C ARG A 57 -5.01 -25.63 -25.68
N THR A 58 -4.56 -26.54 -26.54
CA THR A 58 -3.14 -26.90 -26.69
C THR A 58 -2.57 -26.28 -27.97
N ILE A 59 -1.50 -25.50 -27.84
CA ILE A 59 -0.76 -24.91 -28.94
C ILE A 59 0.59 -25.64 -29.07
N SER A 60 0.85 -26.19 -30.25
CA SER A 60 2.14 -26.79 -30.58
C SER A 60 3.01 -25.79 -31.31
N ILE A 61 4.13 -25.41 -30.69
CA ILE A 61 5.09 -24.45 -31.22
C ILE A 61 6.32 -25.22 -31.71
N PRO A 62 6.42 -25.54 -33.01
CA PRO A 62 7.63 -26.13 -33.54
C PRO A 62 8.76 -25.09 -33.46
N VAL A 63 9.94 -25.52 -33.02
CA VAL A 63 11.14 -24.68 -32.97
C VAL A 63 12.34 -25.42 -33.55
N SER A 64 13.29 -24.66 -34.08
CA SER A 64 14.55 -25.15 -34.63
C SER A 64 15.73 -24.54 -33.90
N ILE A 65 16.75 -25.35 -33.63
CA ILE A 65 18.03 -24.96 -33.06
C ILE A 65 19.10 -25.20 -34.12
N TYR A 66 19.86 -24.16 -34.46
CA TYR A 66 20.94 -24.23 -35.44
C TYR A 66 22.29 -24.14 -34.74
N CYS A 67 23.04 -25.25 -34.73
CA CYS A 67 24.30 -25.39 -34.02
C CYS A 67 25.48 -25.76 -34.91
N ALA A 68 25.30 -25.87 -36.24
CA ALA A 68 26.37 -26.03 -37.24
C ALA A 68 27.47 -27.02 -36.81
N ASP A 69 27.05 -28.25 -36.49
CA ASP A 69 27.88 -29.39 -36.06
C ASP A 69 28.58 -29.26 -34.69
N ASN A 70 28.18 -28.31 -33.85
CA ASN A 70 28.71 -28.16 -32.49
C ASN A 70 27.79 -28.80 -31.42
N GLN A 71 28.16 -29.99 -30.96
CA GLN A 71 27.42 -30.72 -29.93
C GLN A 71 27.36 -29.99 -28.58
N ASP A 72 28.44 -29.33 -28.17
CA ASP A 72 28.50 -28.63 -26.88
C ASP A 72 27.57 -27.41 -26.87
N ALA A 73 27.52 -26.68 -27.99
CA ALA A 73 26.59 -25.57 -28.18
C ALA A 73 25.13 -26.05 -28.12
N PHE A 74 24.82 -27.17 -28.78
CA PHE A 74 23.48 -27.77 -28.71
C PHE A 74 23.08 -28.15 -27.29
N ASN A 75 23.96 -28.84 -26.55
CA ASN A 75 23.69 -29.22 -25.17
C ASN A 75 23.47 -27.99 -24.27
N GLN A 76 24.25 -26.93 -24.46
CA GLN A 76 24.09 -25.68 -23.70
C GLN A 76 22.73 -25.01 -23.97
N ILE A 77 22.30 -24.93 -25.23
CA ILE A 77 21.00 -24.37 -25.60
C ILE A 77 19.87 -25.20 -25.01
N MET A 78 19.94 -26.53 -25.09
CA MET A 78 18.92 -27.41 -24.50
C MET A 78 18.81 -27.28 -22.98
N HIS A 79 19.93 -27.13 -22.27
CA HIS A 79 19.93 -26.87 -20.83
C HIS A 79 19.33 -25.51 -20.49
N ASN A 80 19.65 -24.47 -21.25
CA ASN A 80 19.09 -23.13 -21.06
C ASN A 80 17.58 -23.10 -21.35
N LEU A 81 17.15 -23.71 -22.46
CA LEU A 81 15.74 -23.83 -22.83
C LEU A 81 14.94 -24.52 -21.71
N SER A 82 15.44 -25.65 -21.21
CA SER A 82 14.77 -26.39 -20.14
C SER A 82 14.75 -25.59 -18.84
N GLY A 83 15.85 -24.91 -18.48
CA GLY A 83 15.93 -24.13 -17.24
C GLY A 83 15.19 -22.79 -17.25
N LEU A 84 14.90 -22.23 -18.43
CA LEU A 84 14.15 -20.98 -18.57
C LEU A 84 12.64 -21.22 -18.72
N LEU A 85 12.25 -22.34 -19.34
CA LEU A 85 10.84 -22.65 -19.59
C LEU A 85 10.20 -23.53 -18.53
N LEU A 86 11.00 -24.28 -17.76
CA LEU A 86 10.53 -25.13 -16.68
C LEU A 86 11.05 -24.58 -15.35
N SER A 87 10.13 -24.22 -14.44
CA SER A 87 10.47 -23.85 -13.06
C SER A 87 10.43 -25.11 -12.18
N ASP A 88 11.45 -25.29 -11.34
CA ASP A 88 11.46 -26.31 -10.27
C ASP A 88 10.98 -25.74 -8.92
N ASP A 89 10.61 -24.45 -8.87
CA ASP A 89 10.10 -23.79 -7.68
C ASP A 89 8.64 -24.19 -7.41
N PRO A 90 8.34 -24.84 -6.27
CA PRO A 90 6.98 -25.23 -5.90
C PRO A 90 5.99 -24.05 -5.82
N SER A 91 6.48 -22.81 -5.67
CA SER A 91 5.67 -21.61 -5.63
C SER A 91 5.23 -21.09 -7.02
N ASP A 92 5.79 -21.63 -8.10
CA ASP A 92 5.46 -21.28 -9.49
C ASP A 92 4.56 -22.31 -10.18
N ASN A 93 4.41 -23.52 -9.63
CA ASN A 93 3.68 -24.64 -10.24
C ASN A 93 2.18 -24.39 -10.53
N GLY A 94 1.60 -23.30 -10.01
CA GLY A 94 0.20 -22.93 -10.24
C GLY A 94 0.02 -21.66 -11.07
N LYS A 95 1.07 -21.12 -11.66
CA LYS A 95 1.02 -19.85 -12.40
C LYS A 95 0.89 -20.09 -13.91
N GLU A 96 0.15 -19.20 -14.55
CA GLU A 96 0.09 -19.08 -16.00
C GLU A 96 0.78 -17.80 -16.45
N TYR A 97 1.43 -17.87 -17.60
CA TYR A 97 2.28 -16.83 -18.15
C TYR A 97 1.78 -16.39 -19.53
N PRO A 98 2.04 -15.13 -19.93
CA PRO A 98 1.64 -14.63 -21.23
C PRO A 98 2.54 -15.18 -22.33
N LEU A 99 1.91 -15.61 -23.43
CA LEU A 99 2.53 -15.97 -24.70
C LEU A 99 2.02 -15.02 -25.79
N VAL A 100 2.94 -14.40 -26.53
CA VAL A 100 2.64 -13.51 -27.66
C VAL A 100 3.41 -13.97 -28.89
N PHE A 101 2.72 -14.10 -30.02
CA PHE A 101 3.35 -14.46 -31.30
C PHE A 101 3.66 -13.22 -32.12
N GLY A 102 4.80 -13.21 -32.82
CA GLY A 102 5.19 -12.08 -33.65
C GLY A 102 4.32 -11.87 -34.90
N PHE A 103 3.68 -12.94 -35.40
CA PHE A 103 2.69 -12.82 -36.49
C PHE A 103 1.34 -12.25 -36.01
N GLU A 104 1.06 -12.28 -34.70
CA GLU A 104 -0.16 -11.75 -34.09
C GLU A 104 0.17 -10.96 -32.79
N PRO A 105 0.90 -9.82 -32.90
CA PRO A 105 1.53 -9.17 -31.74
C PRO A 105 0.54 -8.45 -30.80
N LYS A 106 -0.74 -8.42 -31.15
CA LYS A 106 -1.81 -7.81 -30.34
C LYS A 106 -2.57 -8.82 -29.49
N VAL A 107 -2.32 -10.12 -29.68
CA VAL A 107 -3.05 -11.18 -29.00
C VAL A 107 -2.15 -11.84 -27.97
N THR A 108 -2.66 -11.95 -26.75
CA THR A 108 -1.97 -12.58 -25.64
C THR A 108 -2.71 -13.85 -25.24
N TYR A 109 -1.98 -14.96 -25.27
CA TYR A 109 -2.42 -16.29 -24.86
C TYR A 109 -1.91 -16.55 -23.44
N TRP A 110 -2.79 -16.87 -22.51
CA TRP A 110 -2.43 -17.15 -21.12
C TRP A 110 -2.44 -18.66 -20.88
N GLY A 111 -1.35 -19.19 -20.33
CA GLY A 111 -1.20 -20.63 -20.14
C GLY A 111 0.16 -21.02 -19.58
N HIS A 112 0.52 -22.29 -19.74
CA HIS A 112 1.79 -22.83 -19.26
C HIS A 112 2.34 -23.88 -20.23
N ILE A 113 3.64 -24.12 -20.18
CA ILE A 113 4.29 -25.16 -20.98
C ILE A 113 4.15 -26.51 -20.27
N THR A 114 3.65 -27.53 -20.96
CA THR A 114 3.45 -28.87 -20.40
C THR A 114 4.48 -29.89 -20.87
N ALA A 115 5.07 -29.68 -22.05
CA ALA A 115 6.04 -30.60 -22.62
C ALA A 115 6.95 -29.91 -23.63
N ILE A 116 8.18 -30.41 -23.70
CA ILE A 116 9.12 -30.13 -24.78
C ILE A 116 9.45 -31.50 -25.38
N SER A 117 9.22 -31.70 -26.68
CA SER A 117 9.45 -33.00 -27.32
C SER A 117 10.95 -33.34 -27.40
N ASP A 118 11.26 -34.63 -27.54
CA ASP A 118 12.62 -35.06 -27.84
C ASP A 118 13.14 -34.40 -29.13
N PRO A 119 14.38 -33.90 -29.14
CA PRO A 119 14.96 -33.24 -30.31
C PRO A 119 15.25 -34.26 -31.42
N THR A 120 14.92 -33.89 -32.66
CA THR A 120 15.14 -34.71 -33.85
C THR A 120 16.09 -33.99 -34.82
N PRO A 121 17.11 -34.67 -35.39
CA PRO A 121 18.04 -34.02 -36.31
C PRO A 121 17.34 -33.60 -37.62
N ILE A 122 17.61 -32.37 -38.06
CA ILE A 122 17.10 -31.84 -39.34
C ILE A 122 17.79 -32.52 -40.53
N ASN A 123 19.11 -32.75 -40.41
CA ASN A 123 19.92 -33.47 -41.39
C ASN A 123 20.74 -34.57 -40.71
N THR A 124 20.89 -35.71 -41.37
CA THR A 124 21.69 -36.83 -40.86
C THR A 124 23.14 -36.42 -40.65
N GLY A 125 23.63 -36.51 -39.42
CA GLY A 125 25.01 -36.20 -39.05
C GLY A 125 25.27 -34.76 -38.61
N MET A 126 24.24 -33.90 -38.59
CA MET A 126 24.34 -32.54 -38.08
C MET A 126 23.67 -32.38 -36.71
N TYR A 127 24.13 -31.38 -35.93
CA TYR A 127 23.53 -31.00 -34.64
C TYR A 127 22.44 -29.92 -34.77
N ASP A 128 21.96 -29.67 -35.98
CA ASP A 128 20.78 -28.85 -36.20
C ASP A 128 19.54 -29.70 -35.90
N MET A 129 18.73 -29.26 -34.94
CA MET A 129 17.68 -30.06 -34.33
C MET A 129 16.34 -29.33 -34.40
N THR A 130 15.25 -30.09 -34.54
CA THR A 130 13.89 -29.59 -34.41
C THR A 130 13.16 -30.30 -33.27
N LEU A 131 12.36 -29.54 -32.54
CA LEU A 131 11.54 -30.00 -31.42
C LEU A 131 10.24 -29.18 -31.35
N THR A 132 9.30 -29.62 -30.54
CA THR A 132 8.01 -28.95 -30.34
C THR A 132 7.82 -28.60 -28.88
N ILE A 133 7.56 -27.32 -28.61
CA ILE A 133 7.11 -26.84 -27.31
C ILE A 133 5.59 -26.94 -27.27
N THR A 134 5.05 -27.61 -26.27
CA THR A 134 3.61 -27.77 -26.05
C THR A 134 3.16 -26.80 -24.98
N PHE A 135 2.34 -25.82 -25.37
CA PHE A 135 1.75 -24.82 -24.51
C PHE A 135 0.26 -25.13 -24.31
N VAL A 136 -0.22 -25.09 -23.07
CA VAL A 136 -1.62 -25.36 -22.73
C VAL A 136 -2.21 -24.12 -22.07
N GLN A 137 -3.32 -23.66 -22.62
CA GLN A 137 -4.16 -22.61 -22.05
C GLN A 137 -5.27 -23.25 -21.22
N SER A 138 -5.33 -22.94 -19.93
CA SER A 138 -6.44 -23.41 -19.09
C SER A 138 -7.73 -22.65 -19.40
N ASP A 139 -7.67 -21.33 -19.56
CA ASP A 139 -8.73 -20.54 -20.21
C ASP A 139 -8.43 -20.49 -21.72
N PRO A 140 -9.23 -21.16 -22.58
CA PRO A 140 -8.95 -21.23 -24.01
C PRO A 140 -9.09 -19.89 -24.74
N LEU A 141 -9.56 -18.83 -24.06
CA LEU A 141 -9.76 -17.51 -24.62
C LEU A 141 -8.47 -16.69 -24.62
N ALA A 142 -8.08 -16.19 -25.79
CA ALA A 142 -7.00 -15.22 -25.89
C ALA A 142 -7.50 -13.79 -25.64
N THR A 143 -6.61 -12.89 -25.25
CA THR A 143 -6.94 -11.51 -24.87
C THR A 143 -6.33 -10.49 -25.83
N LEU A 144 -7.09 -9.46 -26.15
CA LEU A 144 -6.63 -8.25 -26.84
C LEU A 144 -6.25 -7.17 -25.80
N PRO A 145 -5.59 -6.06 -26.21
CA PRO A 145 -5.22 -5.00 -25.29
C PRO A 145 -6.44 -4.45 -24.53
N GLN A 146 -6.26 -4.16 -23.24
CA GLN A 146 -7.31 -3.61 -22.39
C GLN A 146 -7.87 -2.31 -22.98
N VAL A 147 -9.18 -2.19 -23.00
CA VAL A 147 -9.89 -0.98 -23.40
C VAL A 147 -10.37 -0.24 -22.15
N GLU A 148 -10.13 1.08 -22.11
CA GLU A 148 -10.71 1.97 -21.11
C GLU A 148 -11.58 3.00 -21.79
N THR A 149 -12.83 3.16 -21.34
CA THR A 149 -13.79 4.08 -21.96
C THR A 149 -14.56 4.83 -20.88
N PRO A 150 -14.66 6.17 -20.97
CA PRO A 150 -15.50 6.94 -20.05
C PRO A 150 -16.97 6.62 -20.28
N LEU A 151 -17.73 6.46 -19.20
CA LEU A 151 -19.18 6.30 -19.24
C LEU A 151 -19.87 7.58 -18.76
N LYS A 152 -21.10 7.78 -19.22
CA LYS A 152 -22.04 8.77 -18.67
C LYS A 152 -23.14 8.08 -17.86
N ASN A 153 -23.83 8.85 -17.03
CA ASN A 153 -25.06 8.38 -16.41
C ASN A 153 -26.11 8.03 -17.49
N GLY A 154 -26.95 7.02 -17.24
CA GLY A 154 -27.92 6.50 -18.22
C GLY A 154 -27.29 5.64 -19.32
N LEU A 155 -27.89 5.67 -20.52
CA LEU A 155 -27.58 4.76 -21.62
C LEU A 155 -26.24 5.06 -22.31
N ASN A 156 -25.38 4.06 -22.39
CA ASN A 156 -24.12 4.04 -23.12
C ASN A 156 -24.13 2.92 -24.18
N THR A 157 -23.56 3.21 -25.34
CA THR A 157 -23.36 2.22 -26.42
C THR A 157 -21.88 1.85 -26.45
N ILE A 158 -21.58 0.57 -26.25
CA ILE A 158 -20.21 0.05 -26.20
C ILE A 158 -19.99 -0.94 -27.33
N THR A 159 -18.98 -0.70 -28.16
CA THR A 159 -18.57 -1.64 -29.21
C THR A 159 -17.37 -2.43 -28.73
N VAL A 160 -17.53 -3.75 -28.64
CA VAL A 160 -16.50 -4.67 -28.13
C VAL A 160 -15.90 -5.45 -29.28
N ASP A 161 -14.60 -5.28 -29.46
CA ASP A 161 -13.81 -6.06 -30.41
C ASP A 161 -13.63 -7.52 -29.94
N GLY A 162 -13.24 -8.40 -30.86
CA GLY A 162 -13.03 -9.81 -30.57
C GLY A 162 -14.24 -10.68 -30.90
N THR A 163 -14.22 -11.93 -30.43
CA THR A 163 -15.17 -12.98 -30.81
C THR A 163 -15.79 -13.72 -29.63
N ALA A 164 -15.33 -13.44 -28.41
CA ALA A 164 -15.83 -14.04 -27.17
C ALA A 164 -16.40 -12.99 -26.20
N ARG A 165 -17.22 -13.45 -25.25
CA ARG A 165 -17.74 -12.58 -24.18
C ARG A 165 -16.62 -12.17 -23.22
N THR A 166 -16.72 -10.97 -22.66
CA THR A 166 -15.74 -10.46 -21.69
C THR A 166 -16.41 -9.81 -20.47
N ALA A 167 -15.71 -9.85 -19.33
CA ALA A 167 -16.18 -9.30 -18.08
C ALA A 167 -15.81 -7.80 -17.97
N PRO A 168 -16.80 -6.91 -17.76
CA PRO A 168 -16.53 -5.50 -17.52
C PRO A 168 -16.09 -5.22 -16.07
N VAL A 169 -15.29 -4.18 -15.89
CA VAL A 169 -14.98 -3.57 -14.60
C VAL A 169 -15.38 -2.10 -14.68
N ILE A 170 -16.36 -1.69 -13.87
CA ILE A 170 -16.82 -0.31 -13.80
C ILE A 170 -16.23 0.35 -12.55
N GLN A 171 -15.53 1.44 -12.76
CA GLN A 171 -14.94 2.28 -11.72
C GLN A 171 -15.68 3.62 -11.68
N ALA A 172 -16.19 4.01 -10.52
CA ALA A 172 -16.92 5.26 -10.33
C ALA A 172 -16.37 6.06 -9.14
N ILE A 173 -16.17 7.37 -9.32
CA ILE A 173 -15.79 8.31 -8.27
C ILE A 173 -16.87 9.41 -8.22
N PRO A 174 -17.79 9.36 -7.25
CA PRO A 174 -18.85 10.35 -7.13
C PRO A 174 -18.32 11.66 -6.55
N LYS A 175 -18.93 12.79 -6.93
CA LYS A 175 -18.61 14.10 -6.33
C LYS A 175 -19.49 14.48 -5.14
N ARG A 176 -20.48 13.63 -4.84
CA ARG A 176 -21.42 13.73 -3.73
C ARG A 176 -21.67 12.37 -3.11
N ASP A 177 -22.34 12.35 -1.97
CA ASP A 177 -22.64 11.10 -1.30
C ASP A 177 -23.67 10.29 -2.09
N LEU A 178 -23.37 9.02 -2.34
CA LEU A 178 -24.21 8.11 -3.12
C LEU A 178 -25.06 7.21 -2.24
N LYS A 179 -26.32 7.08 -2.62
CA LYS A 179 -27.26 6.13 -2.03
C LYS A 179 -27.18 4.78 -2.71
N HIS A 180 -27.15 4.74 -4.04
CA HIS A 180 -27.09 3.53 -4.83
C HIS A 180 -26.28 3.77 -6.12
N ILE A 181 -25.79 2.67 -6.70
CA ILE A 181 -25.13 2.64 -8.01
C ILE A 181 -25.34 1.25 -8.62
N GLY A 182 -25.51 1.18 -9.92
CA GLY A 182 -25.47 -0.07 -10.65
C GLY A 182 -25.53 0.15 -12.15
N PHE A 183 -25.69 -0.94 -12.86
CA PHE A 183 -25.87 -0.93 -14.30
C PHE A 183 -26.66 -2.13 -14.79
N ILE A 184 -27.34 -1.92 -15.91
CA ILE A 184 -27.96 -2.97 -16.70
C ILE A 184 -27.12 -3.17 -17.95
N LEU A 185 -26.70 -4.40 -18.20
CA LEU A 185 -25.95 -4.79 -19.39
C LEU A 185 -26.59 -6.01 -20.03
N ASN A 186 -27.06 -5.84 -21.28
CA ASN A 186 -27.67 -6.91 -22.07
C ASN A 186 -28.80 -7.68 -21.33
N GLY A 187 -29.54 -6.99 -20.45
CA GLY A 187 -30.63 -7.56 -19.65
C GLY A 187 -30.23 -8.14 -18.30
N GLY A 188 -28.94 -8.27 -17.99
CA GLY A 188 -28.46 -8.60 -16.65
C GLY A 188 -28.23 -7.34 -15.82
N GLU A 189 -28.42 -7.46 -14.50
CA GLU A 189 -28.40 -6.33 -13.58
C GLU A 189 -27.31 -6.51 -12.52
N TYR A 190 -26.61 -5.43 -12.17
CA TYR A 190 -25.59 -5.47 -11.12
C TYR A 190 -25.49 -4.11 -10.43
N GLY A 191 -25.50 -4.11 -9.10
CA GLY A 191 -25.27 -2.87 -8.35
C GLY A 191 -25.31 -3.00 -6.83
N LEU A 192 -25.10 -1.87 -6.17
CA LEU A 192 -24.95 -1.71 -4.74
C LEU A 192 -25.92 -0.66 -4.19
N GLY A 193 -26.49 -0.91 -3.01
CA GLY A 193 -27.37 0.03 -2.30
C GLY A 193 -28.85 -0.37 -2.32
N PRO A 194 -29.72 0.45 -1.70
CA PRO A 194 -31.17 0.27 -1.75
C PRO A 194 -31.68 0.35 -3.19
N ASP A 195 -32.46 -0.65 -3.59
CA ASP A 195 -33.03 -0.82 -4.93
C ASP A 195 -34.34 -0.05 -5.12
N SER A 196 -35.13 0.11 -4.05
CA SER A 196 -36.43 0.81 -4.10
C SER A 196 -36.31 2.31 -3.82
N ASP A 197 -37.13 3.13 -4.51
CA ASP A 197 -37.22 4.59 -4.25
C ASP A 197 -37.61 4.89 -2.78
N GLU A 198 -38.40 4.01 -2.17
CA GLU A 198 -38.85 4.11 -0.78
C GLU A 198 -37.67 3.95 0.18
N ASP A 199 -36.82 2.94 -0.03
CA ASP A 199 -35.61 2.72 0.75
C ASP A 199 -34.56 3.81 0.52
N GLN A 200 -34.45 4.30 -0.72
CA GLN A 200 -33.59 5.43 -1.04
C GLN A 200 -34.04 6.72 -0.33
N ALA A 201 -35.34 6.94 -0.16
CA ALA A 201 -35.87 8.13 0.53
C ALA A 201 -35.54 8.15 2.02
N VAL A 202 -35.50 6.97 2.67
CA VAL A 202 -35.18 6.82 4.10
C VAL A 202 -33.71 6.50 4.36
N ALA A 203 -32.88 6.41 3.32
CA ALA A 203 -31.47 6.10 3.47
C ALA A 203 -30.75 7.12 4.35
N VAL A 204 -30.01 6.63 5.35
CA VAL A 204 -29.28 7.46 6.30
C VAL A 204 -27.77 7.36 6.11
N GLN A 205 -27.07 8.47 6.31
CA GLN A 205 -25.61 8.45 6.29
C GLN A 205 -25.09 7.74 7.54
N PRO A 206 -24.21 6.73 7.41
CA PRO A 206 -23.62 6.06 8.58
C PRO A 206 -22.68 7.00 9.36
N TYR A 207 -22.16 8.04 8.70
CA TYR A 207 -21.24 9.00 9.27
C TYR A 207 -21.65 10.42 8.90
N THR A 208 -21.59 11.35 9.84
CA THR A 208 -21.71 12.79 9.57
C THR A 208 -20.38 13.45 9.87
N GLN A 209 -19.77 14.11 8.88
CA GLN A 209 -18.49 14.80 9.07
C GLN A 209 -18.67 16.00 10.02
N VAL A 210 -17.83 16.06 11.04
CA VAL A 210 -17.81 17.12 12.06
C VAL A 210 -16.57 17.99 11.93
N VAL A 211 -15.45 17.39 11.51
CA VAL A 211 -14.19 18.07 11.22
C VAL A 211 -13.68 17.55 9.89
N ASN A 212 -13.22 18.45 9.03
CA ASN A 212 -12.53 18.11 7.79
C ASN A 212 -11.06 18.57 7.86
N SER A 213 -10.24 18.05 6.96
CA SER A 213 -8.79 18.31 6.97
C SER A 213 -8.39 19.76 6.67
N ASP A 214 -9.32 20.61 6.21
CA ASP A 214 -9.03 22.03 5.96
C ASP A 214 -8.64 22.79 7.23
N VAL A 215 -8.98 22.26 8.41
CA VAL A 215 -8.53 22.80 9.70
C VAL A 215 -7.01 22.77 9.86
N LEU A 216 -6.28 22.01 9.05
CA LEU A 216 -4.81 21.99 9.04
C LEU A 216 -4.20 23.11 8.18
N ASN A 217 -5.01 23.89 7.46
CA ASN A 217 -4.54 25.00 6.60
C ASN A 217 -4.19 26.27 7.38
N THR A 218 -4.63 26.36 8.64
CA THR A 218 -4.48 27.54 9.48
C THR A 218 -4.40 27.15 10.95
N MET A 219 -3.69 27.95 11.74
CA MET A 219 -3.65 27.84 13.20
C MET A 219 -4.90 28.43 13.89
N ALA A 220 -5.90 28.94 13.16
CA ALA A 220 -7.04 29.65 13.73
C ALA A 220 -7.83 28.85 14.79
N GLU A 221 -7.94 27.53 14.61
CA GLU A 221 -8.64 26.63 15.53
C GLU A 221 -7.69 25.77 16.37
N TRP A 222 -6.40 26.12 16.37
CA TRP A 222 -5.36 25.42 17.11
C TRP A 222 -4.74 26.36 18.16
N THR A 223 -4.70 25.91 19.40
CA THR A 223 -4.09 26.69 20.50
C THR A 223 -2.95 25.93 21.15
N ASN A 224 -1.88 26.66 21.48
CA ASN A 224 -0.79 26.21 22.35
C ASN A 224 -0.89 26.82 23.76
N ASP A 225 -2.05 27.39 24.13
CA ASP A 225 -2.27 27.94 25.48
C ASP A 225 -1.99 26.88 26.55
N ALA A 226 -1.19 27.26 27.55
CA ALA A 226 -0.72 26.34 28.58
C ALA A 226 -1.87 25.66 29.33
N ASN A 227 -2.99 26.33 29.58
CA ASN A 227 -4.14 25.74 30.26
C ASN A 227 -4.88 24.77 29.33
N ALA A 228 -4.99 25.10 28.05
CA ALA A 228 -5.63 24.25 27.06
C ALA A 228 -4.89 22.91 26.85
N ILE A 229 -3.55 22.94 26.92
CA ILE A 229 -2.68 21.76 26.70
C ILE A 229 -2.29 21.04 27.99
N ALA A 230 -2.50 21.62 29.18
CA ALA A 230 -2.06 21.05 30.46
C ALA A 230 -2.63 19.65 30.77
N GLN A 231 -3.82 19.34 30.27
CA GLN A 231 -4.50 18.06 30.48
C GLN A 231 -4.12 16.98 29.45
N MET A 232 -3.42 17.38 28.38
CA MET A 232 -2.91 16.44 27.39
C MET A 232 -1.73 15.67 27.98
N LYS A 233 -1.79 14.34 27.90
CA LYS A 233 -0.77 13.45 28.44
C LYS A 233 -0.31 12.46 27.39
N THR A 234 0.99 12.20 27.39
CA THR A 234 1.62 11.15 26.57
C THR A 234 2.63 10.34 27.40
N ALA A 235 3.24 9.32 26.81
CA ALA A 235 4.18 8.44 27.50
C ALA A 235 5.54 9.09 27.77
N GLY A 236 6.10 8.73 28.92
CA GLY A 236 7.43 9.13 29.35
C GLY A 236 7.45 10.55 29.94
N LYS A 237 8.67 11.06 30.16
CA LYS A 237 8.88 12.44 30.59
C LYS A 237 8.92 13.34 29.37
N TYR A 238 8.21 14.47 29.44
CA TYR A 238 8.15 15.44 28.35
C TYR A 238 7.93 16.86 28.86
N ILE A 239 8.27 17.85 28.04
CA ILE A 239 8.01 19.27 28.27
C ILE A 239 7.40 19.88 27.02
N TYR A 240 6.19 20.44 27.16
CA TYR A 240 5.55 21.24 26.10
C TYR A 240 6.17 22.63 26.04
N GLN A 241 6.71 23.01 24.88
CA GLN A 241 7.31 24.33 24.62
C GLN A 241 7.58 24.52 23.12
N GLY A 242 7.99 25.73 22.71
CA GLY A 242 8.23 26.02 21.31
C GLY A 242 6.92 26.25 20.55
N GLU A 243 6.99 26.21 19.22
CA GLU A 243 5.88 26.64 18.35
C GLU A 243 5.61 25.62 17.25
N ALA A 244 4.33 25.36 17.00
CA ALA A 244 3.85 24.66 15.82
C ALA A 244 3.21 25.67 14.86
N ASP A 245 3.16 25.31 13.58
CA ASP A 245 2.55 26.11 12.54
C ASP A 245 1.90 25.23 11.48
N SER A 246 0.93 25.81 10.78
CA SER A 246 0.24 25.22 9.65
C SER A 246 0.85 25.73 8.35
N ASN A 247 1.23 24.85 7.43
CA ASN A 247 1.61 25.24 6.09
C ASN A 247 0.39 25.15 5.16
N ARG A 248 -0.11 26.32 4.73
CA ARG A 248 -1.31 26.46 3.91
C ARG A 248 -1.21 25.81 2.53
N ASP A 249 -0.03 25.79 1.93
CA ASP A 249 0.17 25.26 0.57
C ASP A 249 0.16 23.72 0.54
N THR A 250 0.41 23.09 1.69
CA THR A 250 0.56 21.62 1.80
C THR A 250 -0.41 20.99 2.79
N GLN A 251 -1.26 21.79 3.45
CA GLN A 251 -2.24 21.36 4.46
C GLN A 251 -1.61 20.53 5.60
N VAL A 252 -0.41 20.91 6.04
CA VAL A 252 0.31 20.18 7.10
C VAL A 252 0.45 21.00 8.37
N LEU A 253 0.22 20.36 9.50
CA LEU A 253 0.54 20.87 10.83
C LEU A 253 1.88 20.28 11.28
N MET A 254 2.84 21.15 11.60
CA MET A 254 4.21 20.74 11.93
C MET A 254 4.87 21.73 12.90
N VAL A 255 6.10 21.42 13.33
CA VAL A 255 6.92 22.37 14.11
C VAL A 255 7.19 23.61 13.25
N LYS A 256 7.04 24.80 13.81
CA LYS A 256 7.29 26.06 13.10
C LYS A 256 8.75 26.16 12.64
N LEU A 257 8.96 26.65 11.41
CA LEU A 257 10.29 26.97 10.90
C LEU A 257 10.48 28.50 10.92
N VAL A 258 11.56 28.95 11.55
CA VAL A 258 12.01 30.35 11.51
C VAL A 258 13.42 30.35 10.95
N ASN A 259 13.63 31.00 9.80
CA ASN A 259 14.92 31.03 9.09
C ASN A 259 15.53 29.63 8.86
N GLY A 260 14.68 28.65 8.52
CA GLY A 260 15.10 27.26 8.30
C GLY A 260 15.34 26.43 9.58
N VAL A 261 15.11 27.00 10.77
CA VAL A 261 15.32 26.31 12.06
C VAL A 261 13.99 25.93 12.70
N LYS A 262 13.85 24.65 13.07
CA LYS A 262 12.67 24.11 13.78
C LYS A 262 12.59 24.63 15.22
N GLN A 263 11.47 25.24 15.58
CA GLN A 263 11.23 25.88 16.87
C GLN A 263 10.73 24.91 17.96
N TYR A 264 11.55 23.94 18.36
CA TYR A 264 11.23 23.01 19.46
C TYR A 264 11.28 23.65 20.87
N GLY A 265 11.75 24.90 20.98
CA GLY A 265 11.97 25.58 22.26
C GLY A 265 13.37 25.33 22.84
N SER A 266 13.52 25.62 24.13
CA SER A 266 14.78 25.49 24.87
C SER A 266 15.23 24.04 25.00
N HIS A 267 16.54 23.78 25.01
CA HIS A 267 17.06 22.43 25.18
C HIS A 267 16.64 21.81 26.52
N GLN A 268 16.17 20.56 26.49
CA GLN A 268 15.74 19.77 27.65
C GLN A 268 16.34 18.37 27.59
N PRO A 269 16.57 17.69 28.72
CA PRO A 269 17.24 16.38 28.76
C PRO A 269 16.40 15.21 28.22
N ASP A 270 15.07 15.34 28.22
CA ASP A 270 14.09 14.31 27.79
C ASP A 270 13.35 14.76 26.51
N TRP A 271 12.13 14.27 26.25
CA TRP A 271 11.30 14.71 25.13
C TRP A 271 10.84 16.16 25.31
N TYR A 272 10.92 16.97 24.26
CA TYR A 272 10.39 18.32 24.28
C TYR A 272 10.01 18.84 22.91
N GLY A 273 9.07 19.78 22.88
CA GLY A 273 8.60 20.39 21.65
C GLY A 273 7.16 20.86 21.74
N PRO A 274 6.62 21.42 20.65
CA PRO A 274 5.31 22.03 20.67
C PRO A 274 4.19 20.99 20.80
N ALA A 275 3.14 21.40 21.50
CA ALA A 275 1.87 20.73 21.49
C ALA A 275 0.76 21.75 21.25
N VAL A 276 -0.26 21.33 20.52
CA VAL A 276 -1.41 22.15 20.17
C VAL A 276 -2.68 21.37 20.36
N ARG A 277 -3.73 22.04 20.82
CA ARG A 277 -5.07 21.48 20.97
C ARG A 277 -5.99 22.10 19.93
N PHE A 278 -6.73 21.26 19.23
CA PHE A 278 -7.81 21.68 18.36
C PHE A 278 -9.02 22.10 19.20
N THR A 279 -9.54 23.30 18.95
CA THR A 279 -10.68 23.89 19.68
C THR A 279 -11.95 24.06 18.84
N GLY A 280 -11.94 23.63 17.57
CA GLY A 280 -13.09 23.76 16.67
C GLY A 280 -14.21 22.72 16.90
N MET A 281 -14.02 21.72 17.78
CA MET A 281 -15.09 20.77 18.11
C MET A 281 -16.16 21.41 19.00
N THR A 282 -17.38 21.57 18.47
CA THR A 282 -18.52 22.17 19.19
C THR A 282 -19.30 21.17 20.04
N ASN A 283 -19.25 19.88 19.72
CA ASN A 283 -19.99 18.83 20.40
C ASN A 283 -19.08 17.63 20.69
N SER A 284 -19.25 17.03 21.86
CA SER A 284 -18.61 15.75 22.18
C SER A 284 -19.31 14.58 21.47
N LEU A 285 -18.55 13.59 21.01
CA LEU A 285 -19.04 12.45 20.26
C LEU A 285 -18.84 11.14 21.05
N THR A 286 -19.93 10.45 21.39
CA THR A 286 -19.86 9.14 22.07
C THR A 286 -19.44 8.03 21.12
N ASN A 287 -20.00 8.06 19.90
CA ASN A 287 -19.62 7.20 18.78
C ASN A 287 -18.98 8.09 17.70
N TYR A 288 -17.78 7.73 17.28
CA TYR A 288 -16.97 8.58 16.42
C TYR A 288 -16.08 7.77 15.50
N ARG A 289 -15.72 8.38 14.38
CA ARG A 289 -14.65 7.91 13.50
C ARG A 289 -13.60 9.01 13.39
N VAL A 290 -12.35 8.66 13.58
CA VAL A 290 -11.20 9.56 13.41
C VAL A 290 -10.33 9.00 12.30
N LYS A 291 -10.16 9.78 11.25
CA LYS A 291 -9.17 9.53 10.19
C LYS A 291 -8.07 10.56 10.31
N THR A 292 -6.83 10.12 10.47
CA THR A 292 -5.70 11.06 10.56
C THR A 292 -4.44 10.48 9.94
N ARG A 293 -3.62 11.33 9.33
CA ARG A 293 -2.33 10.94 8.75
C ARG A 293 -1.18 11.65 9.43
N ILE A 294 -0.14 10.89 9.76
CA ILE A 294 1.15 11.40 10.22
C ILE A 294 2.23 11.12 9.18
N HIS A 295 3.16 12.05 9.02
CA HIS A 295 4.34 11.89 8.17
C HIS A 295 5.60 12.02 9.02
N HIS A 296 6.44 10.99 8.95
CA HIS A 296 7.70 10.87 9.66
C HIS A 296 8.83 10.59 8.66
N ILE A 297 9.90 11.40 8.70
CA ILE A 297 11.13 11.16 7.94
C ILE A 297 12.34 11.23 8.85
N LYS A 298 13.05 10.11 8.95
CA LYS A 298 14.36 10.03 9.59
C LYS A 298 15.47 10.26 8.57
N HIS A 299 16.39 11.16 8.87
CA HIS A 299 17.50 11.51 7.99
C HIS A 299 18.70 10.57 8.22
N SER A 300 19.32 10.11 7.14
CA SER A 300 20.55 9.28 7.20
C SER A 300 21.80 10.12 7.43
N GLY A 301 22.89 9.46 7.82
CA GLY A 301 24.20 10.08 8.00
C GLY A 301 24.70 10.05 9.44
N THR A 302 25.97 10.44 9.60
CA THR A 302 26.76 10.26 10.84
C THR A 302 26.02 10.75 12.08
N HIS A 303 25.61 12.02 12.13
CA HIS A 303 24.90 12.60 13.28
C HIS A 303 23.38 12.51 13.14
N ASN A 304 22.87 12.67 11.92
CA ASN A 304 21.44 12.71 11.62
C ASN A 304 20.73 11.38 11.94
N GLY A 305 21.37 10.24 11.67
CA GLY A 305 20.77 8.92 11.90
C GLY A 305 20.45 8.62 13.36
N ARG A 306 21.05 9.37 14.30
CA ARG A 306 20.80 9.27 15.75
C ARG A 306 19.72 10.22 16.25
N ALA A 307 19.32 11.20 15.45
CA ALA A 307 18.29 12.15 15.82
C ALA A 307 16.99 11.42 16.10
N MET A 308 16.26 11.88 17.12
CA MET A 308 15.04 11.24 17.60
C MET A 308 13.89 12.21 17.56
N GLY A 309 12.85 11.83 16.83
CA GLY A 309 11.58 12.53 16.73
C GLY A 309 10.43 11.69 17.28
N ARG A 310 9.36 12.37 17.65
CA ARG A 310 8.07 11.76 17.97
C ARG A 310 6.95 12.65 17.48
N VAL A 311 6.03 12.08 16.72
CA VAL A 311 4.78 12.72 16.29
C VAL A 311 3.60 11.93 16.83
N GLU A 312 2.65 12.62 17.45
CA GLU A 312 1.45 12.01 18.01
C GLU A 312 0.21 12.85 17.74
N VAL A 313 -0.87 12.15 17.43
CA VAL A 313 -2.24 12.64 17.49
C VAL A 313 -2.87 12.08 18.76
N LEU A 314 -3.27 12.95 19.67
CA LEU A 314 -3.94 12.61 20.93
C LEU A 314 -5.45 12.74 20.74
N LEU A 315 -6.19 11.72 21.15
CA LEU A 315 -7.65 11.77 21.29
C LEU A 315 -7.97 12.34 22.67
N LEU A 316 -8.79 13.38 22.73
CA LEU A 316 -9.11 14.09 23.96
C LEU A 316 -10.60 13.97 24.29
N ASP A 317 -10.91 13.90 25.58
CA ASP A 317 -12.28 14.04 26.07
C ASP A 317 -12.74 15.52 26.00
N PRO A 318 -14.00 15.84 26.37
CA PRO A 318 -14.50 17.22 26.36
C PRO A 318 -13.74 18.17 27.28
N ASN A 319 -13.07 17.65 28.31
CA ASN A 319 -12.25 18.42 29.24
C ASN A 319 -10.81 18.62 28.73
N GLY A 320 -10.46 18.06 27.57
CA GLY A 320 -9.10 18.11 27.01
C GLY A 320 -8.17 17.04 27.59
N VAL A 321 -8.71 16.08 28.33
CA VAL A 321 -7.94 15.00 28.96
C VAL A 321 -7.72 13.89 27.94
N THR A 322 -6.50 13.37 27.84
CA THR A 322 -6.18 12.30 26.88
C THR A 322 -6.91 10.99 27.18
N ILE A 323 -7.55 10.43 26.15
CA ILE A 323 -8.27 9.15 26.14
C ILE A 323 -7.73 8.16 25.11
N GLY A 324 -6.79 8.60 24.26
CA GLY A 324 -6.08 7.74 23.33
C GLY A 324 -4.99 8.47 22.59
N ARG A 325 -4.13 7.72 21.91
CA ARG A 325 -3.07 8.26 21.08
C ARG A 325 -2.76 7.36 19.90
N PHE A 326 -2.36 8.01 18.81
CA PHE A 326 -1.77 7.39 17.65
C PHE A 326 -0.52 8.15 17.28
N GLY A 327 0.57 7.45 17.01
CA GLY A 327 1.82 8.11 16.74
C GLY A 327 2.96 7.18 16.42
N LEU A 328 4.11 7.80 16.22
CA LEU A 328 5.36 7.14 15.95
C LEU A 328 6.49 7.84 16.71
N ALA A 329 7.39 7.06 17.29
CA ALA A 329 8.57 7.55 17.97
C ALA A 329 9.84 6.84 17.49
N ASP A 330 10.91 7.60 17.29
CA ASP A 330 12.24 7.06 17.04
C ASP A 330 12.83 6.38 18.28
N SER A 331 13.66 5.37 18.02
CA SER A 331 14.42 4.68 19.05
C SER A 331 15.81 5.28 19.24
N SER A 332 16.33 5.20 20.46
CA SER A 332 17.66 5.71 20.83
C SER A 332 18.79 5.13 19.96
N GLY A 333 19.81 5.95 19.68
CA GLY A 333 21.02 5.51 19.00
C GLY A 333 20.82 5.20 17.51
N GLY A 334 19.76 5.74 16.92
CA GLY A 334 19.43 5.50 15.51
C GLY A 334 18.80 4.14 15.24
N GLY A 335 18.12 3.57 16.24
CA GLY A 335 17.34 2.34 16.07
C GLY A 335 16.07 2.51 15.25
N THR A 336 15.36 1.40 15.03
CA THR A 336 14.09 1.36 14.31
C THR A 336 12.99 2.14 15.05
N PRO A 337 12.21 3.00 14.36
CA PRO A 337 11.06 3.66 14.97
C PRO A 337 9.96 2.68 15.37
N THR A 338 9.08 3.09 16.28
CA THR A 338 7.94 2.29 16.75
C THR A 338 6.65 3.08 16.54
N CYS A 339 5.68 2.47 15.86
CA CYS A 339 4.33 3.00 15.69
C CYS A 339 3.41 2.38 16.76
N TYR A 340 2.48 3.17 17.28
CA TYR A 340 1.54 2.74 18.30
C TYR A 340 0.15 3.35 18.12
N LEU A 341 -0.85 2.56 18.49
CA LEU A 341 -2.25 2.97 18.66
C LEU A 341 -2.72 2.42 20.00
N GLN A 342 -3.08 3.33 20.90
CA GLN A 342 -3.45 2.98 22.27
C GLN A 342 -4.64 3.83 22.72
N ILE A 343 -5.55 3.22 23.48
CA ILE A 343 -6.63 3.92 24.18
C ILE A 343 -6.42 3.84 25.68
N THR A 344 -6.93 4.81 26.43
CA THR A 344 -6.72 4.84 27.88
C THR A 344 -7.93 5.43 28.60
N LYS A 345 -8.05 5.13 29.89
CA LYS A 345 -8.93 5.88 30.78
C LYS A 345 -8.49 7.36 30.78
N PRO A 346 -9.42 8.31 30.97
CA PRO A 346 -9.09 9.73 31.01
C PRO A 346 -7.84 10.03 31.85
N GLY A 347 -6.83 10.60 31.19
CA GLY A 347 -5.62 11.13 31.82
C GLY A 347 -4.55 10.07 32.07
N GLY A 348 -4.68 8.90 31.45
CA GLY A 348 -3.64 7.89 31.43
C GLY A 348 -2.32 8.40 30.82
N THR A 349 -1.22 7.85 31.29
CA THR A 349 0.15 8.22 30.90
C THR A 349 0.80 7.18 30.01
N PHE A 350 0.05 6.14 29.60
CA PHE A 350 0.52 5.05 28.73
C PHE A 350 1.82 4.41 29.24
N ALA A 351 1.95 4.29 30.57
CA ALA A 351 3.14 3.72 31.19
C ALA A 351 3.00 2.19 31.19
N GLY A 352 4.08 1.48 30.84
CA GLY A 352 4.07 0.02 30.82
C GLY A 352 3.60 -0.57 32.15
N GLY A 353 2.58 -1.43 32.11
CA GLY A 353 2.02 -2.08 33.30
C GLY A 353 1.09 -1.21 34.15
N ASP A 354 0.66 -0.03 33.69
CA ASP A 354 -0.22 0.85 34.48
C ASP A 354 -1.67 0.32 34.66
N GLY A 355 -2.09 -0.67 33.88
CA GLY A 355 -3.45 -1.24 33.90
C GLY A 355 -4.55 -0.25 33.48
N LYS A 356 -4.17 0.91 32.91
CA LYS A 356 -5.06 2.02 32.53
C LYS A 356 -5.21 2.20 31.03
N HIS A 357 -4.35 1.59 30.23
CA HIS A 357 -4.43 1.68 28.77
C HIS A 357 -4.53 0.30 28.13
N GLU A 358 -5.17 0.28 26.96
CA GLU A 358 -5.23 -0.86 26.06
C GLU A 358 -4.36 -0.53 24.83
N THR A 359 -3.58 -1.51 24.38
CA THR A 359 -2.74 -1.35 23.20
C THR A 359 -3.35 -2.09 22.04
N PHE A 360 -3.84 -1.35 21.05
CA PHE A 360 -4.36 -1.93 19.80
C PHE A 360 -3.21 -2.35 18.88
N TYR A 361 -2.21 -1.48 18.78
CA TYR A 361 -0.99 -1.75 18.02
C TYR A 361 0.22 -1.14 18.71
N ASN A 362 1.32 -1.87 18.71
CA ASN A 362 2.64 -1.38 19.13
C ASN A 362 3.70 -2.22 18.42
N GLY A 363 4.34 -1.67 17.39
CA GLY A 363 5.23 -2.45 16.53
C GLY A 363 6.15 -1.61 15.65
N LYS A 364 7.19 -2.29 15.13
CA LYS A 364 8.25 -1.71 14.30
C LYS A 364 8.01 -1.84 12.79
N GLY A 365 6.81 -2.26 12.39
CA GLY A 365 6.50 -2.60 11.00
C GLY A 365 6.85 -4.05 10.66
N PRO A 366 6.62 -4.48 9.40
CA PRO A 366 6.88 -5.85 8.98
C PRO A 366 8.38 -6.15 8.93
N SER A 367 8.75 -7.38 9.29
CA SER A 367 10.16 -7.82 9.34
C SER A 367 10.86 -7.69 7.99
N GLY A 368 10.16 -7.95 6.89
CA GLY A 368 10.67 -7.84 5.52
C GLY A 368 11.05 -6.41 5.08
N SER A 369 10.63 -5.39 5.83
CA SER A 369 11.01 -3.98 5.58
C SER A 369 12.27 -3.56 6.34
N SER A 370 12.72 -4.36 7.29
CA SER A 370 13.80 -3.99 8.21
C SER A 370 15.15 -4.32 7.60
N SER A 371 16.08 -3.36 7.63
CA SER A 371 17.49 -3.59 7.31
C SER A 371 18.38 -2.98 8.38
N ASN A 372 19.43 -3.69 8.74
CA ASN A 372 20.42 -3.25 9.71
C ASN A 372 21.81 -3.24 9.09
N GLY A 373 22.48 -2.09 9.16
CA GLY A 373 23.88 -1.94 8.78
C GLY A 373 24.82 -2.34 9.92
N ARG A 374 26.12 -2.11 9.74
CA ARG A 374 27.07 -2.19 10.87
C ARG A 374 27.00 -0.91 11.68
N ASP A 375 26.85 -1.06 13.00
CA ASP A 375 26.91 0.04 13.96
C ASP A 375 28.14 0.94 13.76
N GLN A 376 27.90 2.23 13.55
CA GLN A 376 28.94 3.24 13.42
C GLN A 376 29.29 3.83 14.79
N LYS A 377 30.59 3.82 15.13
CA LYS A 377 31.12 4.45 16.34
C LYS A 377 31.58 5.87 16.03
N ILE A 378 30.93 6.86 16.62
CA ILE A 378 31.16 8.28 16.37
C ILE A 378 31.82 8.89 17.60
N LYS A 379 32.86 9.71 17.40
CA LYS A 379 33.53 10.42 18.49
C LYS A 379 33.05 11.87 18.51
N ILE A 380 32.38 12.27 19.58
CA ILE A 380 31.93 13.63 19.81
C ILE A 380 32.85 14.31 20.81
N LYS A 381 33.37 15.48 20.45
CA LYS A 381 34.24 16.26 21.34
C LYS A 381 33.42 16.81 22.51
N THR A 382 33.81 16.47 23.74
CA THR A 382 33.13 16.93 24.97
C THR A 382 33.90 18.01 25.72
N GLY A 383 35.01 18.49 25.15
CA GLY A 383 35.88 19.49 25.78
C GLY A 383 37.36 19.20 25.57
N THR A 384 38.19 19.77 26.43
CA THR A 384 39.65 19.65 26.37
C THR A 384 40.22 19.39 27.75
N THR A 385 41.24 18.53 27.85
CA THR A 385 42.04 18.34 29.06
C THR A 385 43.52 18.62 28.78
N THR A 386 44.31 18.83 29.83
CA THR A 386 45.76 19.05 29.70
C THR A 386 46.48 17.76 30.05
N LYS A 387 47.20 17.17 29.08
CA LYS A 387 48.03 15.98 29.29
C LYS A 387 49.50 16.37 29.23
N THR A 388 50.26 15.85 30.20
CA THR A 388 51.72 15.95 30.20
C THR A 388 52.28 14.96 29.18
N VAL A 389 52.95 15.47 28.15
CA VAL A 389 53.57 14.65 27.09
C VAL A 389 55.08 14.87 27.06
N VAL A 390 55.79 13.76 26.95
CA VAL A 390 57.25 13.75 26.89
C VAL A 390 57.67 13.81 25.42
N LYS A 391 58.31 14.90 24.99
CA LYS A 391 58.91 15.01 23.66
C LYS A 391 60.40 14.72 23.72
N ARG A 392 60.89 13.90 22.80
CA ARG A 392 62.31 13.59 22.64
C ARG A 392 62.84 14.24 21.36
N SER A 393 63.96 14.93 21.44
CA SER A 393 64.67 15.49 20.28
C SER A 393 66.11 14.99 20.23
N ARG A 394 66.60 14.65 19.04
CA ARG A 394 67.96 14.15 18.83
C ARG A 394 68.80 15.22 18.14
N ASN A 395 69.98 15.52 18.68
CA ASN A 395 70.90 16.46 18.04
C ASN A 395 71.72 15.77 16.92
N ARG A 396 72.41 16.57 16.09
CA ARG A 396 73.25 16.07 14.96
C ARG A 396 74.37 15.10 15.36
N ARG A 397 74.71 14.99 16.65
CA ARG A 397 75.71 14.05 17.21
C ARG A 397 75.08 12.83 17.89
N GLY A 398 73.77 12.58 17.68
CA GLY A 398 73.07 11.39 18.16
C GLY A 398 72.53 11.44 19.60
N LYS A 399 72.83 12.50 20.38
CA LYS A 399 72.38 12.64 21.78
C LYS A 399 70.89 13.00 21.83
N VAL A 400 70.10 12.19 22.55
CA VAL A 400 68.66 12.39 22.76
C VAL A 400 68.44 13.27 24.00
N THR A 401 67.64 14.32 23.86
CA THR A 401 67.18 15.20 24.94
C THR A 401 65.68 15.04 25.12
N THR A 402 65.24 14.95 26.38
CA THR A 402 63.83 14.72 26.74
C THR A 402 63.27 15.95 27.42
N ARG A 403 62.15 16.49 26.93
CA ARG A 403 61.43 17.62 27.54
C ARG A 403 59.97 17.25 27.79
N THR A 404 59.51 17.50 28.99
CA THR A 404 58.12 17.30 29.40
C THR A 404 57.33 18.57 29.12
N ILE A 405 56.28 18.48 28.29
CA ILE A 405 55.47 19.63 27.86
C ILE A 405 54.01 19.34 28.18
N LYS A 406 53.31 20.31 28.77
CA LYS A 406 51.85 20.24 28.93
C LYS A 406 51.20 20.52 27.57
N LYS A 407 50.43 19.56 27.04
CA LYS A 407 49.69 19.69 25.79
C LYS A 407 48.20 19.61 26.06
N ARG A 408 47.44 20.58 25.55
CA ARG A 408 45.98 20.52 25.52
C ARG A 408 45.56 19.46 24.51
N VAL A 409 44.75 18.50 24.95
CA VAL A 409 44.21 17.41 24.14
C VAL A 409 42.69 17.39 24.26
N ASP A 410 42.03 17.08 23.17
CA ASP A 410 40.57 16.99 23.12
C ASP A 410 40.08 15.75 23.86
N LYS A 411 38.99 15.89 24.60
CA LYS A 411 38.25 14.79 25.21
C LYS A 411 37.09 14.43 24.28
N TYR A 412 36.90 13.13 24.05
CA TYR A 412 35.83 12.61 23.21
C TYR A 412 34.96 11.64 24.00
N LEU A 413 33.66 11.66 23.73
CA LEU A 413 32.73 10.60 24.06
C LEU A 413 32.45 9.80 22.79
N THR A 414 32.51 8.47 22.88
CA THR A 414 32.14 7.60 21.77
C THR A 414 30.68 7.22 21.91
N VAL A 415 29.91 7.46 20.85
CA VAL A 415 28.49 7.15 20.74
C VAL A 415 28.24 6.21 19.56
N VAL A 416 27.12 5.51 19.57
CA VAL A 416 26.74 4.55 18.52
C VAL A 416 25.61 5.12 17.68
N ASN A 417 25.76 5.02 16.36
CA ASN A 417 24.68 5.17 15.38
C ASN A 417 24.45 3.82 14.70
N LYS A 418 23.28 3.22 14.94
CA LYS A 418 22.90 1.94 14.33
C LYS A 418 22.42 2.08 12.89
N GLU A 419 21.87 3.25 12.56
CA GLU A 419 21.30 3.55 11.24
C GLU A 419 20.29 2.47 10.77
N GLU A 420 19.54 1.88 11.71
CA GLU A 420 18.52 0.88 11.43
C GLU A 420 17.40 1.51 10.57
N LYS A 421 17.04 0.82 9.49
CA LYS A 421 15.97 1.20 8.56
C LYS A 421 14.81 0.23 8.63
N SER A 422 13.60 0.75 8.45
CA SER A 422 12.36 -0.02 8.34
C SER A 422 11.33 0.72 7.49
N ALA A 423 10.18 0.09 7.26
CA ALA A 423 8.99 0.75 6.73
C ALA A 423 8.62 2.05 7.47
N LEU A 424 9.00 2.18 8.75
CA LEU A 424 8.68 3.34 9.60
C LEU A 424 9.73 4.46 9.56
N SER A 425 10.92 4.22 9.00
CA SER A 425 12.01 5.21 8.93
C SER A 425 11.64 6.42 8.06
N THR A 426 10.96 6.17 6.95
CA THR A 426 10.27 7.18 6.14
C THR A 426 8.87 6.66 5.91
N SER A 427 7.90 7.21 6.64
CA SER A 427 6.54 6.68 6.63
C SER A 427 5.50 7.77 6.63
N TRP A 428 4.50 7.57 5.80
CA TRP A 428 3.26 8.32 5.80
C TRP A 428 2.15 7.35 6.19
N LEU A 429 1.63 7.47 7.41
CA LEU A 429 0.72 6.49 8.01
C LEU A 429 -0.66 7.11 8.20
N GLU A 430 -1.70 6.47 7.67
CA GLU A 430 -3.11 6.79 7.95
C GLU A 430 -3.67 5.86 9.02
N LEU A 431 -4.23 6.45 10.08
CA LEU A 431 -5.15 5.79 10.98
C LEU A 431 -6.58 6.00 10.48
N ASP A 432 -7.37 4.94 10.49
CA ASP A 432 -8.83 4.98 10.45
C ASP A 432 -9.35 4.24 11.68
N LEU A 433 -9.85 4.98 12.68
CA LEU A 433 -10.35 4.45 13.95
C LEU A 433 -11.84 4.74 14.07
N ILE A 434 -12.65 3.71 14.33
CA ILE A 434 -14.09 3.81 14.56
C ILE A 434 -14.38 3.31 15.97
N LYS A 435 -15.06 4.12 16.79
CA LYS A 435 -15.70 3.71 18.04
C LYS A 435 -17.22 3.72 17.84
N ASN A 436 -17.84 2.56 17.98
CA ASN A 436 -19.29 2.41 18.01
C ASN A 436 -19.70 1.64 19.28
N GLY A 437 -20.28 2.36 20.25
CA GLY A 437 -20.55 1.85 21.59
C GLY A 437 -19.28 1.32 22.26
N LYS A 438 -19.26 0.01 22.54
CA LYS A 438 -18.12 -0.69 23.17
C LYS A 438 -17.12 -1.26 22.17
N VAL A 439 -17.39 -1.15 20.87
CA VAL A 439 -16.55 -1.74 19.82
C VAL A 439 -15.67 -0.67 19.21
N PHE A 440 -14.38 -0.99 19.11
CA PHE A 440 -13.39 -0.21 18.40
C PHE A 440 -12.88 -1.01 17.21
N SER A 441 -13.08 -0.49 16.01
CA SER A 441 -12.51 -1.06 14.78
C SER A 441 -11.47 -0.09 14.25
N TRP A 442 -10.32 -0.59 13.83
CA TRP A 442 -9.21 0.28 13.43
C TRP A 442 -8.36 -0.33 12.32
N SER A 443 -7.74 0.54 11.53
CA SER A 443 -6.68 0.18 10.58
C SER A 443 -5.59 1.24 10.55
N ILE A 444 -4.34 0.80 10.35
CA ILE A 444 -3.19 1.66 10.07
C ILE A 444 -2.61 1.23 8.72
N THR A 445 -2.60 2.15 7.77
CA THR A 445 -2.14 1.90 6.41
C THR A 445 -1.04 2.88 6.03
N GLN A 446 0.08 2.38 5.56
CA GLN A 446 1.15 3.19 5.02
C GLN A 446 0.85 3.63 3.57
N TYR A 447 1.28 4.83 3.22
CA TYR A 447 1.14 5.43 1.90
C TYR A 447 2.51 5.61 1.25
N TYR A 448 2.54 5.52 -0.08
CA TYR A 448 3.75 5.83 -0.84
C TYR A 448 4.10 7.31 -0.71
N THR A 449 5.35 7.61 -0.40
CA THR A 449 5.87 8.97 -0.19
C THR A 449 6.60 9.54 -1.41
N SER A 450 6.73 8.76 -2.49
CA SER A 450 7.49 9.13 -3.68
C SER A 450 7.16 8.22 -4.87
N GLY A 451 7.53 8.64 -6.08
CA GLY A 451 7.35 7.87 -7.31
C GLY A 451 5.96 8.03 -7.94
N SER A 452 5.65 7.21 -8.95
CA SER A 452 4.38 7.24 -9.70
C SER A 452 3.15 6.92 -8.84
N HIS A 453 3.34 6.31 -7.67
CA HIS A 453 2.28 5.93 -6.73
C HIS A 453 2.16 6.90 -5.54
N ASN A 454 2.88 8.03 -5.54
CA ASN A 454 2.89 8.96 -4.41
C ASN A 454 1.47 9.37 -3.97
N GLY A 455 1.21 9.30 -2.66
CA GLY A 455 -0.10 9.62 -2.10
C GLY A 455 -1.15 8.51 -2.22
N GLN A 456 -0.82 7.35 -2.79
CA GLN A 456 -1.67 6.16 -2.79
C GLN A 456 -1.34 5.22 -1.62
N PRO A 457 -2.32 4.45 -1.10
CA PRO A 457 -2.07 3.45 -0.07
C PRO A 457 -1.17 2.33 -0.60
N CYS A 458 -0.21 1.90 0.22
CA CYS A 458 0.60 0.72 -0.04
C CYS A 458 -0.26 -0.54 0.03
N LYS A 459 0.07 -1.55 -0.79
CA LYS A 459 -0.70 -2.80 -0.89
C LYS A 459 0.04 -4.05 -0.37
N ASP A 460 1.36 -4.00 -0.24
CA ASP A 460 2.17 -5.17 0.20
C ASP A 460 2.44 -5.15 1.72
N PRO A 461 1.78 -6.02 2.51
CA PRO A 461 1.94 -6.06 3.96
C PRO A 461 3.28 -6.65 4.42
N LYS A 462 4.07 -7.29 3.54
CA LYS A 462 5.42 -7.78 3.88
C LYS A 462 6.45 -6.65 3.89
N ARG A 463 6.19 -5.58 3.13
CA ARG A 463 7.10 -4.44 2.94
C ARG A 463 6.63 -3.16 3.61
N PHE A 464 5.33 -2.99 3.81
CA PHE A 464 4.74 -1.76 4.35
C PHE A 464 3.84 -2.06 5.55
N LEU A 465 3.66 -1.07 6.43
CA LEU A 465 2.75 -1.22 7.56
C LEU A 465 1.30 -1.19 7.06
N ILE A 466 0.65 -2.35 7.04
CA ILE A 466 -0.78 -2.51 6.75
C ILE A 466 -1.34 -3.44 7.81
N VAL A 467 -2.04 -2.87 8.79
CA VAL A 467 -2.57 -3.61 9.95
C VAL A 467 -3.98 -3.14 10.27
N HIS A 468 -4.80 -4.04 10.80
CA HIS A 468 -6.14 -3.72 11.23
C HIS A 468 -6.55 -4.63 12.39
N GLY A 469 -7.59 -4.24 13.11
CA GLY A 469 -8.09 -5.02 14.22
C GLY A 469 -9.45 -4.56 14.71
N THR A 470 -9.99 -5.33 15.64
CA THR A 470 -11.20 -4.99 16.37
C THR A 470 -10.99 -5.30 17.84
N PHE A 471 -11.41 -4.38 18.70
CA PHE A 471 -11.37 -4.52 20.14
C PHE A 471 -12.75 -4.25 20.72
N VAL A 472 -13.17 -5.08 21.68
CA VAL A 472 -14.44 -4.94 22.38
C VAL A 472 -14.19 -4.62 23.84
N ASP A 473 -14.58 -3.43 24.29
CA ASP A 473 -14.48 -2.97 25.67
C ASP A 473 -15.56 -3.63 26.55
N ARG A 474 -15.40 -4.93 26.82
CA ARG A 474 -16.36 -5.74 27.58
C ARG A 474 -16.68 -5.13 28.96
N ASN A 475 -15.71 -4.46 29.57
CA ASN A 475 -15.81 -3.89 30.90
C ASN A 475 -16.15 -2.40 30.93
N SER A 476 -16.43 -1.78 29.77
CA SER A 476 -16.81 -0.37 29.66
C SER A 476 -15.76 0.58 30.28
N LYS A 477 -14.47 0.23 30.18
CA LYS A 477 -13.33 0.99 30.74
C LYS A 477 -12.99 2.24 29.92
N TYR A 478 -13.33 2.27 28.64
CA TYR A 478 -12.88 3.26 27.65
C TYR A 478 -14.05 3.96 26.95
N GLN A 479 -15.09 4.31 27.73
CA GLN A 479 -16.35 4.85 27.21
C GLN A 479 -16.40 6.38 27.09
N SER A 480 -15.28 7.07 27.28
CA SER A 480 -15.23 8.53 27.19
C SER A 480 -15.63 9.02 25.80
N ALA A 481 -16.39 10.13 25.76
CA ALA A 481 -16.72 10.80 24.49
C ALA A 481 -15.48 11.52 23.94
N LEU A 482 -15.36 11.58 22.62
CA LEU A 482 -14.34 12.39 21.95
C LEU A 482 -14.80 13.85 21.96
N GLY A 483 -14.03 14.74 22.59
CA GLY A 483 -14.30 16.17 22.64
C GLY A 483 -13.23 17.05 21.99
N GLY A 484 -12.11 16.47 21.55
CA GLY A 484 -11.06 17.21 20.87
C GLY A 484 -9.92 16.33 20.38
N ILE A 485 -8.97 16.97 19.69
CA ILE A 485 -7.73 16.35 19.22
C ILE A 485 -6.55 17.22 19.67
N GLY A 486 -5.45 16.57 20.04
CA GLY A 486 -4.16 17.22 20.28
C GLY A 486 -3.12 16.79 19.26
N GLY A 487 -2.29 17.70 18.80
CA GLY A 487 -1.09 17.41 18.00
C GLY A 487 0.17 17.62 18.84
N VAL A 488 1.10 16.67 18.81
CA VAL A 488 2.37 16.74 19.55
C VAL A 488 3.53 16.45 18.61
N PHE A 489 4.55 17.31 18.66
CA PHE A 489 5.77 17.16 17.87
C PHE A 489 6.99 17.33 18.78
N PHE A 490 7.66 16.23 19.10
CA PHE A 490 8.80 16.25 20.00
C PHE A 490 10.09 15.88 19.31
N LYS A 491 11.17 16.48 19.80
CA LYS A 491 12.52 15.91 19.70
C LYS A 491 12.95 15.36 21.06
N HIS A 492 13.93 14.47 21.06
CA HIS A 492 14.63 14.04 22.27
C HIS A 492 16.06 14.57 22.24
N SER A 493 16.61 14.93 23.40
CA SER A 493 18.03 15.29 23.49
C SER A 493 18.94 14.12 23.12
N ILE A 494 19.96 14.42 22.33
CA ILE A 494 21.09 13.53 22.08
C ILE A 494 22.40 14.23 22.45
N THR A 495 23.48 13.46 22.52
CA THR A 495 24.82 13.98 22.86
C THR A 495 25.25 15.17 21.98
N GLU A 496 24.82 15.18 20.72
CA GLU A 496 25.05 16.28 19.79
C GLU A 496 24.43 17.60 20.28
N ASP A 497 23.25 17.58 20.89
CA ASP A 497 22.63 18.77 21.50
C ASP A 497 23.48 19.29 22.67
N ASP A 498 23.87 18.40 23.58
CA ASP A 498 24.68 18.75 24.76
C ASP A 498 26.01 19.39 24.38
N GLN A 499 26.60 18.94 23.26
CA GLN A 499 27.90 19.40 22.76
C GLN A 499 27.80 20.42 21.62
N LYS A 500 26.59 20.88 21.27
CA LYS A 500 26.32 21.85 20.20
C LYS A 500 26.88 21.44 18.84
N VAL A 501 26.79 20.16 18.52
CA VAL A 501 27.12 19.60 17.20
C VAL A 501 25.89 19.70 16.32
N GLY A 502 26.05 20.22 15.10
CA GLY A 502 24.96 20.35 14.14
C GLY A 502 24.50 19.00 13.58
N TYR A 503 23.19 18.82 13.46
CA TYR A 503 22.54 17.68 12.83
C TYR A 503 21.14 18.07 12.34
N GLU A 504 20.54 17.22 11.52
CA GLU A 504 19.18 17.39 11.01
C GLU A 504 18.17 16.62 11.87
N ASN A 505 17.18 17.31 12.42
CA ASN A 505 16.10 16.68 13.20
C ASN A 505 15.10 15.99 12.25
N PRO A 506 14.46 14.87 12.66
CA PRO A 506 13.43 14.20 11.88
C PRO A 506 12.31 15.15 11.43
N TYR A 507 11.76 14.91 10.25
CA TYR A 507 10.55 15.58 9.80
C TYR A 507 9.34 14.94 10.47
N LEU A 508 8.48 15.78 11.07
CA LEU A 508 7.32 15.39 11.86
C LEU A 508 6.15 16.27 11.44
N SER A 509 5.07 15.68 10.94
CA SER A 509 3.85 16.42 10.63
C SER A 509 2.58 15.58 10.74
N ILE A 510 1.46 16.27 10.91
CA ILE A 510 0.10 15.75 10.72
C ILE A 510 -0.39 16.33 9.38
N THR A 511 -0.87 15.48 8.49
CA THR A 511 -1.18 15.86 7.09
C THR A 511 -2.64 15.60 6.72
N HIS A 512 -3.43 15.06 7.64
CA HIS A 512 -4.85 14.78 7.42
C HIS A 512 -5.55 14.66 8.78
N LEU A 513 -6.74 15.22 8.90
CA LEU A 513 -7.58 15.10 10.07
C LEU A 513 -9.05 15.24 9.66
N ASP A 514 -9.76 14.13 9.63
CA ASP A 514 -11.22 14.12 9.53
C ASP A 514 -11.82 13.43 10.76
N ILE A 515 -12.88 14.02 11.30
CA ILE A 515 -13.64 13.44 12.41
C ILE A 515 -15.09 13.36 11.98
N TYR A 516 -15.69 12.19 12.20
CA TYR A 516 -17.08 11.94 11.89
C TYR A 516 -17.83 11.50 13.15
N ARG A 517 -19.06 12.00 13.32
CA ARG A 517 -20.05 11.37 14.18
C ARG A 517 -20.47 10.07 13.53
N VAL A 518 -20.47 8.97 14.29
CA VAL A 518 -21.07 7.71 13.85
C VAL A 518 -22.55 7.78 14.24
N ASN A 519 -23.43 7.73 13.24
CA ASN A 519 -24.85 7.85 13.48
C ASN A 519 -25.41 6.54 14.03
N ASP A 520 -26.38 6.66 14.94
CA ASP A 520 -27.11 5.49 15.45
C ASP A 520 -28.12 5.09 14.37
N VAL A 521 -27.74 4.10 13.57
CA VAL A 521 -28.51 3.63 12.41
C VAL A 521 -28.95 2.20 12.69
N ALA A 522 -30.25 1.94 12.60
CA ALA A 522 -30.78 0.59 12.70
C ALA A 522 -30.08 -0.33 11.69
N GLN A 523 -29.78 -1.57 12.09
CA GLN A 523 -28.90 -2.44 11.32
C GLN A 523 -29.46 -2.72 9.90
N ASP A 524 -30.79 -2.76 9.81
CA ASP A 524 -31.65 -2.96 8.65
C ASP A 524 -32.05 -1.68 7.89
N ALA A 525 -31.75 -0.49 8.42
CA ALA A 525 -32.07 0.74 7.71
C ALA A 525 -31.24 0.86 6.41
N PRO A 526 -31.85 1.31 5.30
CA PRO A 526 -31.14 1.68 4.09
C PRO A 526 -30.03 2.70 4.39
N LYS A 527 -28.86 2.53 3.78
CA LYS A 527 -27.66 3.36 4.05
C LYS A 527 -27.11 3.93 2.77
N TYR A 528 -26.46 5.09 2.89
CA TYR A 528 -25.58 5.59 1.84
C TYR A 528 -24.44 4.59 1.62
N ILE A 529 -24.15 4.30 0.36
CA ILE A 529 -23.13 3.32 -0.04
C ILE A 529 -21.73 3.91 -0.08
N ALA A 530 -21.60 5.22 -0.38
CA ALA A 530 -20.32 5.89 -0.51
C ALA A 530 -20.45 7.39 -0.23
N ASN A 531 -19.40 7.98 0.31
CA ASN A 531 -19.27 9.43 0.42
C ASN A 531 -18.68 10.03 -0.87
N ALA A 532 -18.81 11.35 -1.03
CA ALA A 532 -18.12 12.11 -2.06
C ALA A 532 -16.61 11.78 -2.10
N GLY A 533 -16.09 11.55 -3.31
CA GLY A 533 -14.68 11.24 -3.56
C GLY A 533 -14.25 9.80 -3.23
N GLN A 534 -15.13 8.95 -2.70
CA GLN A 534 -14.80 7.54 -2.46
C GLN A 534 -14.96 6.70 -3.73
N GLU A 535 -13.88 6.02 -4.13
CA GLU A 535 -13.89 5.13 -5.27
C GLU A 535 -14.80 3.91 -5.05
N ILE A 536 -15.64 3.61 -6.04
CA ILE A 536 -16.46 2.42 -6.13
C ILE A 536 -15.98 1.60 -7.32
N VAL A 537 -15.79 0.30 -7.12
CA VAL A 537 -15.42 -0.64 -8.19
C VAL A 537 -16.44 -1.78 -8.22
N LEU A 538 -17.19 -1.87 -9.33
CA LEU A 538 -18.09 -2.97 -9.67
C LEU A 538 -17.32 -3.90 -10.61
N ASN A 539 -16.82 -5.02 -10.09
CA ASN A 539 -15.91 -5.91 -10.83
C ASN A 539 -16.62 -7.24 -11.18
N CYS A 540 -16.92 -7.45 -12.47
CA CYS A 540 -17.49 -8.70 -12.99
C CYS A 540 -16.43 -9.73 -13.42
N GLU A 541 -15.14 -9.41 -13.31
CA GLU A 541 -14.03 -10.34 -13.58
C GLU A 541 -13.70 -11.18 -12.35
N THR A 542 -13.81 -10.57 -11.15
CA THR A 542 -13.54 -11.23 -9.86
C THR A 542 -14.79 -11.41 -9.01
N ASP A 543 -15.97 -11.15 -9.58
CA ASP A 543 -17.26 -11.24 -8.92
C ASP A 543 -17.29 -10.50 -7.56
N SER A 544 -16.83 -9.24 -7.55
CA SER A 544 -16.67 -8.47 -6.33
C SER A 544 -17.04 -6.99 -6.49
N THR A 545 -17.46 -6.38 -5.38
CA THR A 545 -17.66 -4.92 -5.27
C THR A 545 -16.81 -4.35 -4.15
N THR A 546 -16.16 -3.21 -4.40
CA THR A 546 -15.46 -2.47 -3.35
C THR A 546 -15.89 -1.00 -3.30
N VAL A 547 -15.90 -0.44 -2.09
CA VAL A 547 -16.08 0.99 -1.83
C VAL A 547 -14.94 1.48 -0.94
N GLY A 548 -14.19 2.49 -1.38
CA GLY A 548 -13.03 3.01 -0.68
C GLY A 548 -11.98 1.93 -0.40
N GLY A 549 -11.86 0.93 -1.29
CA GLY A 549 -10.95 -0.21 -1.16
C GLY A 549 -11.39 -1.31 -0.19
N LYS A 550 -12.60 -1.26 0.37
CA LYS A 550 -13.17 -2.31 1.23
C LYS A 550 -14.27 -3.07 0.49
N LEU A 551 -14.35 -4.39 0.68
CA LEU A 551 -15.43 -5.22 0.11
C LEU A 551 -16.80 -4.72 0.61
N ALA A 552 -17.77 -4.60 -0.28
CA ALA A 552 -19.10 -4.09 0.03
C ALA A 552 -20.19 -5.17 -0.06
N SER A 553 -21.19 -5.06 0.81
CA SER A 553 -22.44 -5.84 0.82
C SER A 553 -23.53 -4.96 1.44
N PRO A 554 -24.81 -4.97 1.03
CA PRO A 554 -25.51 -5.87 0.10
C PRO A 554 -25.64 -5.33 -1.33
N ILE A 555 -25.65 -6.26 -2.27
CA ILE A 555 -25.77 -6.07 -3.73
C ILE A 555 -27.20 -6.49 -4.09
N TRP A 556 -27.93 -5.72 -4.91
CA TRP A 556 -29.34 -6.00 -5.24
C TRP A 556 -29.51 -7.03 -6.36
N SER A 557 -28.49 -7.22 -7.22
CA SER A 557 -28.39 -8.37 -8.14
C SER A 557 -26.93 -8.78 -8.33
N THR A 558 -26.65 -10.08 -8.47
CA THR A 558 -25.29 -10.64 -8.66
C THR A 558 -25.15 -11.31 -10.02
N ASP A 559 -25.77 -10.77 -11.06
CA ASP A 559 -25.75 -11.42 -12.39
C ASP A 559 -24.36 -11.37 -13.05
N TYR A 560 -23.46 -10.51 -12.57
CA TYR A 560 -22.12 -10.24 -13.13
C TYR A 560 -22.14 -10.23 -14.67
N PRO A 561 -22.96 -9.36 -15.28
CA PRO A 561 -23.26 -9.44 -16.70
C PRO A 561 -22.00 -9.20 -17.55
N LYS A 562 -21.90 -9.96 -18.65
CA LYS A 562 -20.75 -9.93 -19.56
C LYS A 562 -21.07 -9.14 -20.83
N LEU A 563 -20.07 -8.44 -21.34
CA LEU A 563 -20.10 -7.83 -22.66
C LEU A 563 -20.06 -8.92 -23.73
N SER A 564 -20.88 -8.78 -24.76
CA SER A 564 -20.85 -9.64 -25.95
C SER A 564 -20.01 -8.99 -27.06
N PRO A 565 -19.44 -9.76 -27.99
CA PRO A 565 -18.82 -9.21 -29.19
C PRO A 565 -19.79 -8.28 -29.95
N GLY A 566 -19.27 -7.17 -30.48
CA GLY A 566 -20.07 -6.19 -31.21
C GLY A 566 -20.73 -5.14 -30.31
N VAL A 567 -21.93 -4.71 -30.68
CA VAL A 567 -22.61 -3.57 -30.03
C VAL A 567 -23.37 -4.02 -28.78
N ASN A 568 -23.07 -3.39 -27.65
CA ASN A 568 -23.71 -3.61 -26.35
C ASN A 568 -24.43 -2.35 -25.88
N SER A 569 -25.53 -2.56 -25.16
CA SER A 569 -26.24 -1.51 -24.43
C SER A 569 -25.93 -1.63 -22.95
N LEU A 570 -25.30 -0.60 -22.39
CA LEU A 570 -24.96 -0.51 -20.97
C LEU A 570 -25.64 0.73 -20.39
N THR A 571 -26.60 0.53 -19.49
CA THR A 571 -27.30 1.64 -18.83
C THR A 571 -26.80 1.77 -17.40
N MET A 572 -26.12 2.88 -17.09
CA MET A 572 -25.76 3.22 -15.72
C MET A 572 -27.00 3.69 -14.97
N ILE A 573 -27.15 3.22 -13.73
CA ILE A 573 -28.22 3.56 -12.81
C ILE A 573 -27.59 4.10 -11.54
N GLY A 574 -28.08 5.23 -11.07
CA GLY A 574 -27.55 5.87 -9.89
C GLY A 574 -27.58 7.38 -9.97
N ASP A 575 -27.23 7.98 -8.85
CA ASP A 575 -27.17 9.41 -8.69
C ASP A 575 -25.80 9.96 -9.19
N LEU A 576 -25.48 9.70 -10.46
CA LEU A 576 -24.11 9.74 -11.00
C LEU A 576 -23.82 10.90 -11.97
N ASP A 577 -24.71 11.87 -12.12
CA ASP A 577 -24.60 12.93 -13.14
C ASP A 577 -23.28 13.72 -13.09
N ASP A 578 -22.68 13.83 -11.92
CA ASP A 578 -21.43 14.55 -11.66
C ASP A 578 -20.22 13.64 -11.39
N ALA A 579 -20.43 12.32 -11.38
CA ALA A 579 -19.40 11.32 -11.09
C ALA A 579 -18.45 11.11 -12.28
N GLN A 580 -17.20 10.77 -11.98
CA GLN A 580 -16.29 10.22 -12.98
C GLN A 580 -16.51 8.71 -13.08
N ILE A 581 -16.90 8.21 -14.24
CA ILE A 581 -17.19 6.79 -14.47
C ILE A 581 -16.31 6.27 -15.62
N THR A 582 -15.61 5.17 -15.38
CA THR A 582 -14.75 4.51 -16.37
C THR A 582 -15.10 3.03 -16.46
N LEU A 583 -15.35 2.56 -17.67
CA LEU A 583 -15.44 1.15 -18.02
C LEU A 583 -14.06 0.63 -18.44
N LYS A 584 -13.68 -0.54 -17.92
CA LYS A 584 -12.48 -1.29 -18.32
C LYS A 584 -12.87 -2.71 -18.69
N TYR A 585 -12.31 -3.24 -19.77
CA TYR A 585 -12.48 -4.65 -20.14
C TYR A 585 -11.33 -5.13 -21.03
N LEU A 586 -11.13 -6.45 -21.05
CA LEU A 586 -10.18 -7.13 -21.93
C LEU A 586 -10.95 -7.81 -23.06
N PRO A 587 -10.95 -7.31 -24.30
CA PRO A 587 -11.64 -8.00 -25.39
C PRO A 587 -11.05 -9.39 -25.59
N ARG A 588 -11.90 -10.40 -25.85
CA ARG A 588 -11.50 -11.81 -25.90
C ARG A 588 -11.73 -12.42 -27.28
N LEU A 589 -10.82 -13.31 -27.67
CA LEU A 589 -10.87 -14.10 -28.90
C LEU A 589 -11.05 -15.58 -28.56
N LEU A 590 -11.91 -16.25 -29.33
CA LEU A 590 -12.28 -17.65 -29.12
C LEU A 590 -11.19 -18.66 -29.41
#